data_AF-A0A7W7KF31-F1
#
_entry.id   AF-A0A7W7KF31-F1
#
_cell.length_a   1.000
_cell.length_b   1.000
_cell.length_c   1.000
_cell.angle_alpha   90.00
_cell.angle_beta   90.00
_cell.angle_gamma   90.00
#
_symmetry.space_group_name_H-M   'P 1'
#
loop_
_entity.id
_entity.type
_entity.pdbx_description
1 polymer ?
#
loop_
_entity_poly.entity_id
_entity_poly.type
_entity_poly.pdbx_seq_one_letter_code
_entity_poly.pdbx_strand_id
1 'polypeptide(L)' 'MRTTVTVEDELFNTAKAFLGEEIPAADVFRVALETFVRVESAKRLAALGGVAPDAVDVPRRVPGSIAP' A
#
# COMPACT_ATOMS: atom_id res chain seq x y z
N MET A 1 6.92 -12.44 15.27
CA MET A 1 7.62 -11.50 16.16
C MET A 1 6.57 -10.78 17.01
N ARG A 2 6.78 -10.62 18.32
CA ARG A 2 5.86 -9.89 19.21
C ARG A 2 6.57 -8.63 19.68
N THR A 3 5.95 -7.48 19.44
CA THR A 3 6.50 -6.17 19.80
C THR A 3 5.43 -5.39 20.54
N THR A 4 5.83 -4.69 21.60
CA THR A 4 4.95 -3.76 22.33
C THR A 4 5.35 -2.34 21.96
N VAL A 5 4.38 -1.52 21.57
CA VAL A 5 4.58 -0.12 21.18
C VAL A 5 3.62 0.75 21.98
N THR A 6 4.10 1.91 22.41
CA THR A 6 3.30 2.93 23.08
C THR A 6 2.81 3.91 22.03
N VAL A 7 1.50 4.16 21.99
CA VAL A 7 0.84 5.10 21.09
C VAL A 7 -0.19 5.89 21.88
N GLU A 8 -0.39 7.14 21.48
CA GLU A 8 -1.39 8.02 22.05
C GLU A 8 -2.82 7.56 21.72
N ASP A 9 -3.70 7.56 22.72
CA ASP A 9 -5.05 7.00 22.58
C ASP A 9 -5.87 7.74 21.52
N GLU A 10 -5.72 9.05 21.41
CA GLU A 10 -6.41 9.85 20.39
C GLU A 10 -6.03 9.41 18.97
N LEU A 11 -4.75 9.15 18.74
CA LEU A 11 -4.24 8.65 17.46
C LEU A 11 -4.76 7.25 17.16
N PHE A 12 -4.74 6.35 18.15
CA PHE A 12 -5.25 4.99 17.98
C PHE A 12 -6.75 4.96 17.68
N ASN A 13 -7.54 5.76 18.39
CA ASN A 13 -8.98 5.87 18.18
C ASN A 13 -9.31 6.46 16.82
N THR A 14 -8.56 7.47 16.38
CA THR A 14 -8.71 8.05 15.05
C THR A 14 -8.43 6.98 13.98
N ALA A 15 -7.31 6.28 14.08
CA ALA A 15 -6.96 5.21 13.14
C ALA A 15 -8.01 4.10 13.12
N LYS A 16 -8.53 3.71 14.29
CA LYS A 16 -9.61 2.72 14.41
C LYS A 16 -10.91 3.18 13.73
N ALA A 17 -11.28 4.45 13.81
CA ALA A 17 -12.47 4.97 13.14
C ALA A 17 -12.37 4.94 11.60
N PHE A 18 -11.15 4.99 11.06
CA PHE A 18 -10.89 4.86 9.63
C PHE A 18 -10.80 3.40 9.15
N LEU A 19 -10.64 2.45 10.05
CA LEU A 19 -10.70 1.03 9.69
C LEU A 19 -12.15 0.63 9.43
N GLY A 20 -12.38 -0.02 8.30
CA GLY A 20 -13.66 -0.67 8.04
C GLY A 20 -13.92 -1.80 9.06
N GLU A 21 -15.19 -2.20 9.21
CA GLU A 21 -15.62 -3.24 10.17
C GLU A 21 -14.91 -4.59 9.99
N GLU A 22 -14.35 -4.85 8.81
CA GLU A 22 -13.65 -6.10 8.49
C GLU A 22 -12.28 -6.24 9.15
N ILE A 23 -11.65 -5.12 9.57
CA ILE A 23 -10.29 -5.14 10.09
C ILE A 23 -10.33 -5.05 11.62
N PRO A 24 -9.82 -6.06 12.34
CA PRO A 24 -9.71 -6.00 13.79
C PRO A 24 -8.87 -4.79 14.23
N ALA A 25 -9.29 -4.10 15.29
CA ALA A 25 -8.50 -2.99 15.86
C ALA A 25 -7.08 -3.43 16.30
N ALA A 26 -6.87 -4.72 16.58
CA ALA A 26 -5.55 -5.26 16.87
C ALA A 26 -4.59 -5.23 15.66
N ASP A 27 -5.13 -5.18 14.44
CA ASP A 27 -4.37 -5.17 13.19
C ASP A 27 -4.12 -3.74 12.64
N VAL A 28 -4.55 -2.67 13.34
CA VAL A 28 -4.29 -1.27 12.97
C VAL A 28 -2.81 -1.06 12.63
N PHE A 29 -1.91 -1.56 13.47
CA PHE A 29 -0.48 -1.41 13.30
C PHE A 29 0.06 -2.12 12.07
N ARG A 30 -0.48 -3.30 11.75
CA ARG A 30 -0.09 -4.06 10.55
C ARG A 30 -0.46 -3.28 9.30
N VAL A 31 -1.72 -2.84 9.22
CA VAL A 31 -2.23 -2.07 8.08
C VAL A 31 -1.49 -0.74 7.94
N ALA A 32 -1.19 -0.07 9.06
CA ALA A 32 -0.42 1.17 9.06
C ALA A 32 1.00 0.95 8.48
N LEU A 33 1.69 -0.12 8.88
CA LEU A 33 3.02 -0.44 8.37
C LEU A 33 3.00 -0.83 6.89
N GLU A 34 2.05 -1.66 6.46
CA GLU A 34 1.88 -2.02 5.05
C GLU A 34 1.60 -0.78 4.19
N THR A 35 0.72 0.10 4.67
CA THR A 35 0.39 1.37 4.01
C THR A 35 1.61 2.29 3.95
N PHE A 36 2.38 2.40 5.04
CA PHE A 36 3.60 3.18 5.07
C PHE A 36 4.61 2.69 4.03
N VAL A 37 4.87 1.38 3.98
CA VAL A 37 5.78 0.79 2.98
C VAL A 37 5.29 1.07 1.56
N ARG A 38 3.99 0.93 1.30
CA ARG A 38 3.39 1.24 -0.01
C ARG A 38 3.61 2.70 -0.40
N VAL A 39 3.33 3.64 0.50
CA VAL A 39 3.44 5.08 0.25
C VAL A 39 4.90 5.49 0.02
N GLU A 40 5.83 5.03 0.85
CA GLU A 40 7.25 5.36 0.68
C GLU A 40 7.86 4.73 -0.58
N SER A 41 7.42 3.52 -0.93
CA SER A 41 7.80 2.90 -2.21
C SER A 41 7.29 3.71 -3.39
N ALA A 42 6.04 4.16 -3.36
CA ALA A 42 5.47 5.01 -4.40
C ALA A 42 6.19 6.36 -4.52
N LYS A 43 6.51 7.01 -3.39
CA LYS A 43 7.31 8.25 -3.36
C LYS A 43 8.70 8.03 -3.97
N ARG A 44 9.39 6.94 -3.62
CA ARG A 44 10.69 6.58 -4.21
C ARG A 44 10.58 6.38 -5.72
N LEU A 45 9.56 5.64 -6.19
CA LEU A 45 9.33 5.44 -7.62
C LEU A 45 9.02 6.75 -8.35
N ALA A 46 8.22 7.62 -7.75
CA ALA A 46 7.92 8.94 -8.31
C ALA A 46 9.17 9.84 -8.36
N ALA A 47 10.04 9.78 -7.35
CA ALA A 47 11.29 10.52 -7.29
C ALA A 47 12.32 10.05 -8.33
N LEU A 48 12.25 8.79 -8.79
CA LEU A 48 13.01 8.31 -9.96
C LEU A 48 12.50 8.92 -11.28
N GLY A 49 11.49 9.79 -11.21
CA GLY A 49 11.05 10.64 -12.30
C GLY A 49 9.89 10.06 -13.11
N GLY A 50 9.53 8.78 -12.95
CA GLY A 50 8.46 8.16 -13.74
C GLY A 50 8.69 8.23 -15.26
N VAL A 51 9.88 8.62 -15.70
CA VAL A 51 10.27 8.72 -17.10
C VAL A 51 11.23 7.56 -17.34
N ALA A 52 10.68 6.45 -17.79
CA ALA A 52 11.43 5.60 -18.68
C ALA A 52 11.06 6.10 -20.10
N PRO A 53 11.72 7.15 -20.63
CA PRO A 53 11.34 7.74 -21.92
C PRO A 53 11.44 6.71 -23.05
N ASP A 54 12.31 5.72 -22.88
CA ASP A 54 12.49 4.59 -23.78
C ASP A 54 11.72 3.33 -23.35
N ALA A 55 10.80 3.43 -22.39
CA ALA A 55 9.95 2.29 -22.05
C ALA A 55 9.12 1.89 -23.26
N VAL A 56 9.30 0.65 -23.70
CA VAL A 56 8.50 0.07 -24.76
C VAL A 56 7.05 -0.01 -24.30
N ASP A 57 6.14 0.55 -25.09
CA ASP A 57 4.70 0.53 -24.80
C ASP A 57 4.22 -0.92 -24.65
N VAL A 58 3.48 -1.20 -23.58
CA VAL A 58 3.00 -2.56 -23.29
C VAL A 58 1.79 -2.83 -24.18
N PRO A 59 1.79 -3.90 -25.01
CA PRO A 59 0.67 -4.19 -25.89
C PRO A 59 -0.63 -4.36 -25.10
N ARG A 60 -1.62 -3.50 -25.37
CA ARG A 60 -2.94 -3.55 -24.72
C ARG A 60 -3.68 -4.88 -24.93
N ARG A 61 -3.33 -5.61 -25.98
CA ARG A 61 -3.81 -6.96 -26.28
C ARG A 61 -2.62 -7.80 -26.71
N VAL A 62 -2.33 -8.85 -25.95
CA VAL A 62 -1.43 -9.91 -26.40
C VAL A 62 -2.19 -10.67 -27.49
N PRO A 63 -1.70 -10.72 -28.75
CA PRO A 63 -2.34 -11.54 -29.78
C PRO A 63 -2.26 -13.01 -29.32
N GLY A 64 -3.40 -13.58 -28.89
CA GLY A 64 -3.48 -14.98 -28.46
C GLY A 64 -4.12 -15.25 -27.09
N SER A 65 -4.52 -14.25 -26.30
CA SER A 65 -5.12 -14.48 -24.97
C SER A 65 -6.65 -14.74 -24.98
N ILE A 66 -7.23 -15.10 -26.13
CA ILE A 66 -8.55 -15.74 -26.15
C ILE A 66 -8.28 -17.21 -26.49
N ALA A 67 -8.01 -18.01 -25.46
CA ALA A 67 -8.19 -19.45 -25.54
C ALA A 67 -9.63 -19.78 -25.07
N PRO A 68 -10.32 -20.74 -25.70
CA PRO A 68 -11.71 -21.08 -25.43
C PRO A 68 -11.95 -21.65 -24.02
#